data_AF-A0A1I2GJY3-F1
#
_entry.id   AF-A0A1I2GJY3-F1
#
_cell.length_a   1.000
_cell.length_b   1.000
_cell.length_c   1.000
_cell.angle_alpha   90.00
_cell.angle_beta   90.00
_cell.angle_gamma   90.00
#
_symmetry.space_group_name_H-M   'P 1'
#
loop_
_entity.id
_entity.type
_entity.pdbx_description
1 polymer ?
#
loop_
_entity_poly.entity_id
_entity_poly.type
_entity_poly.pdbx_seq_one_letter_code
_entity_poly.pdbx_strand_id
1 'polypeptide(L)'
;MKQTVRFAAALTLSACLITGHSGQAHSASRSAEHQDEGLLPVQSTPKAAEVFATRKTLYDKLSLMTGIPWPQLAAIDQYERTLSSARPKTRPLLGQTVGIFIEQDQWSGLLNPNKADVSPLSIRWFNGIGRDGNGDGLAERTNDFDLLYAIASKILQHGTTEDDLAIGLWEYYHNSRSVQRIQQFTRIYEAFGRLDLFEHAFPLPVGNNYSYKSTWGNARSWGGRRSHEGTDLFAGYGLSVKSTCYGIIEVKGWNPFGGWRIGIRDLNNYYHYYAHLSGFDKSLAAGTVVKPGQVIGWVGSSGYGKPGTQGKFPPHLHYGIYRDRGLIEWSFDPYPLLKAWEREELRRSR
;
A
#
# COMPACT_ATOMS: atom_id res chain seq x y z
N MET A 1 -23.53 -3.58 -56.81
CA MET A 1 -24.71 -3.10 -56.06
C MET A 1 -24.24 -2.60 -54.71
N LYS A 2 -24.44 -1.30 -54.46
CA LYS A 2 -24.15 -0.59 -53.21
C LYS A 2 -25.31 -0.82 -52.23
N GLN A 3 -25.06 -0.88 -50.93
CA GLN A 3 -25.95 -0.31 -49.94
C GLN A 3 -25.19 -0.03 -48.64
N THR A 4 -24.80 1.24 -48.49
CA THR A 4 -24.40 1.88 -47.24
C THR A 4 -25.63 2.54 -46.63
N VAL A 5 -26.02 2.15 -45.42
CA VAL A 5 -27.08 2.79 -44.65
C VAL A 5 -26.47 3.90 -43.79
N ARG A 6 -26.90 5.14 -44.00
CA ARG A 6 -26.60 6.30 -43.15
C ARG A 6 -27.83 6.56 -42.26
N PHE A 7 -27.65 6.55 -40.95
CA PHE A 7 -28.64 7.05 -40.00
C PHE A 7 -28.41 8.54 -39.76
N ALA A 8 -29.44 9.34 -40.07
CA ALA A 8 -29.57 10.74 -39.65
C ALA A 8 -30.49 10.77 -38.42
N ALA A 9 -30.05 11.39 -37.33
CA ALA A 9 -30.91 11.71 -36.20
C ALA A 9 -31.03 13.23 -36.08
N ALA A 10 -32.27 13.70 -36.12
CA ALA A 10 -32.67 15.09 -36.18
C ALA A 10 -32.54 15.78 -34.81
N LEU A 11 -32.15 17.06 -34.84
CA LEU A 11 -32.29 18.02 -33.76
C LEU A 11 -33.78 18.32 -33.52
N THR A 12 -34.18 18.34 -32.26
CA THR A 12 -35.38 19.08 -31.80
C THR A 12 -34.98 20.02 -30.67
N LEU A 13 -35.01 21.32 -30.96
CA LEU A 13 -35.01 22.41 -30.00
C LEU A 13 -36.32 22.38 -29.20
N SER A 14 -36.24 22.52 -27.88
CA SER A 14 -37.36 23.01 -27.09
C SER A 14 -36.84 24.04 -26.09
N ALA A 15 -37.24 25.29 -26.31
CA ALA A 15 -36.98 26.42 -25.44
C ALA A 15 -38.10 26.55 -24.40
N CYS A 16 -37.73 26.72 -23.13
CA CYS A 16 -38.59 27.27 -22.10
C CYS A 16 -37.74 28.21 -21.21
N LEU A 17 -37.94 29.51 -21.39
CA LEU A 17 -37.68 30.54 -20.37
C LEU A 17 -38.85 30.47 -19.37
N ILE A 18 -38.66 30.70 -18.07
CA ILE A 18 -38.85 32.03 -17.47
C ILE A 18 -38.46 32.02 -15.97
N THR A 19 -37.79 33.13 -15.60
CA THR A 19 -37.62 33.83 -14.30
C THR A 19 -36.77 33.25 -13.17
N GLY A 20 -35.80 34.09 -12.76
CA GLY A 20 -34.90 33.91 -11.64
C GLY A 20 -35.50 34.20 -10.26
N HIS A 21 -34.73 33.83 -9.26
CA HIS A 21 -34.62 34.53 -7.99
C HIS A 21 -33.15 34.52 -7.55
N SER A 22 -32.69 35.71 -7.17
CA SER A 22 -31.35 36.02 -6.68
C SER A 22 -31.15 35.52 -5.25
N GLY A 23 -30.02 34.86 -5.00
CA GLY A 23 -29.55 34.55 -3.66
C GLY A 23 -28.05 34.24 -3.69
N GLN A 24 -27.23 35.24 -3.36
CA GLN A 24 -25.79 35.08 -3.16
C GLN A 24 -25.54 34.09 -2.02
N ALA A 25 -24.83 33.00 -2.30
CA ALA A 25 -24.27 32.12 -1.29
C ALA A 25 -22.75 32.16 -1.38
N HIS A 26 -22.14 32.85 -0.40
CA HIS A 26 -20.71 32.81 -0.14
C HIS A 26 -20.27 31.36 0.11
N SER A 27 -19.45 30.80 -0.77
CA SER A 27 -18.75 29.53 -0.51
C SER A 27 -17.47 29.80 0.29
N ALA A 28 -17.60 29.78 1.62
CA ALA A 28 -16.45 29.65 2.51
C ALA A 28 -15.90 28.22 2.35
N SER A 29 -14.78 28.09 1.63
CA SER A 29 -14.01 26.85 1.56
C SER A 29 -13.32 26.62 2.92
N ARG A 30 -13.96 25.84 3.79
CA ARG A 30 -13.27 25.24 4.94
C ARG A 30 -12.45 24.07 4.41
N SER A 31 -11.17 24.30 4.18
CA SER A 31 -10.16 23.26 4.06
C SER A 31 -10.14 22.46 5.37
N ALA A 32 -10.71 21.25 5.34
CA ALA A 32 -10.59 20.30 6.43
C ALA A 32 -9.14 19.79 6.44
N GLU A 33 -8.33 20.31 7.37
CA GLU A 33 -7.07 19.70 7.75
C GLU A 33 -7.37 18.37 8.43
N HIS A 34 -7.29 17.29 7.66
CA HIS A 34 -7.27 15.94 8.21
C HIS A 34 -5.83 15.70 8.72
N GLN A 35 -5.62 15.90 10.02
CA GLN A 35 -4.39 15.50 10.69
C GLN A 35 -4.33 13.96 10.69
N ASP A 36 -3.54 13.40 9.78
CA ASP A 36 -3.22 11.98 9.70
C ASP A 36 -2.11 11.69 10.73
N GLU A 37 -2.48 11.46 12.00
CA GLU A 37 -1.55 11.21 13.11
C GLU A 37 -0.79 9.87 13.02
N GLY A 38 -0.90 9.12 11.91
CA GLY A 38 -0.30 7.79 11.75
C GLY A 38 1.10 7.73 11.14
N LEU A 39 1.76 8.86 10.85
CA LEU A 39 2.84 8.91 9.84
C LEU A 39 4.22 9.38 10.33
N LEU A 40 4.44 9.54 11.64
CA LEU A 40 5.76 9.86 12.16
C LEU A 40 6.63 8.59 12.29
N PRO A 41 7.96 8.68 12.03
CA PRO A 41 8.84 7.52 12.03
C PRO A 41 8.93 6.93 13.43
N VAL A 42 8.35 5.74 13.61
CA VAL A 42 8.43 4.98 14.85
C VAL A 42 9.77 4.23 14.84
N GLN A 43 10.76 4.76 15.55
CA GLN A 43 11.77 3.88 16.14
C GLN A 43 11.01 2.85 16.99
N SER A 44 11.35 1.56 16.89
CA SER A 44 10.65 0.51 17.62
C SER A 44 10.71 0.81 19.13
N THR A 45 9.60 1.27 19.68
CA THR A 45 9.48 1.44 21.12
C THR A 45 9.54 0.07 21.79
N PRO A 46 9.96 -0.05 23.06
CA PRO A 46 9.99 -1.32 23.77
C PRO A 46 8.65 -2.08 23.68
N LYS A 47 7.53 -1.35 23.70
CA LYS A 47 6.18 -1.88 23.48
C LYS A 47 5.95 -2.42 22.06
N ALA A 48 6.50 -1.78 21.03
CA ALA A 48 6.40 -2.27 19.67
C ALA A 48 7.23 -3.55 19.46
N ALA A 49 8.43 -3.63 20.06
CA ALA A 49 9.26 -4.83 20.02
C ALA A 49 8.57 -6.04 20.68
N GLU A 50 7.93 -5.82 21.83
CA GLU A 50 7.13 -6.84 22.50
C GLU A 50 5.97 -7.34 21.62
N VAL A 51 5.24 -6.43 20.98
CA VAL A 51 4.16 -6.77 20.05
C VAL A 51 4.67 -7.61 18.87
N PHE A 52 5.82 -7.28 18.28
CA PHE A 52 6.40 -8.09 17.21
C PHE A 52 6.84 -9.48 17.69
N ALA A 53 7.40 -9.59 18.89
CA ALA A 53 7.76 -10.89 19.48
C ALA A 53 6.54 -11.79 19.70
N THR A 54 5.45 -11.23 20.23
CA THR A 54 4.18 -11.94 20.41
C THR A 54 3.60 -12.41 19.07
N ARG A 55 3.58 -11.55 18.05
CA ARG A 55 3.16 -11.92 16.69
C ARG A 55 4.00 -13.04 16.10
N LYS A 56 5.32 -12.92 16.20
CA LYS A 56 6.23 -13.92 15.64
C LYS A 56 6.02 -15.28 16.28
N THR A 57 5.84 -15.33 17.61
CA THR A 57 5.50 -16.55 18.34
C THR A 57 4.20 -17.18 17.83
N LEU A 58 3.17 -16.35 17.61
CA LEU A 58 1.88 -16.81 17.08
C LEU A 58 2.05 -17.38 15.65
N TYR A 59 2.78 -16.68 14.78
CA TYR A 59 3.03 -17.15 13.40
C TYR A 59 3.84 -18.45 13.37
N ASP A 60 4.83 -18.60 14.23
CA ASP A 60 5.65 -19.81 14.30
C ASP A 60 4.83 -21.02 14.75
N LYS A 61 3.99 -20.86 15.77
CA LYS A 61 3.07 -21.91 16.22
C LYS A 61 2.12 -22.34 15.10
N LEU A 62 1.48 -21.37 14.44
CA LEU A 62 0.58 -21.66 13.32
C LEU A 62 1.31 -22.28 12.14
N SER A 63 2.54 -21.85 11.86
CA SER A 63 3.35 -22.41 10.79
C SER A 63 3.63 -23.90 11.02
N LEU A 64 3.96 -24.28 12.25
CA LEU A 64 4.14 -25.68 12.64
C LEU A 64 2.86 -26.51 12.51
N MET A 65 1.70 -25.93 12.87
CA MET A 65 0.42 -26.64 12.83
C MET A 65 -0.16 -26.79 11.42
N THR A 66 0.01 -25.76 10.60
CA THR A 66 -0.67 -25.65 9.29
C THR A 66 0.23 -25.99 8.11
N GLY A 67 1.55 -26.00 8.31
CA GLY A 67 2.54 -26.12 7.25
C GLY A 67 2.73 -24.85 6.40
N ILE A 68 1.93 -23.79 6.62
CA ILE A 68 2.13 -22.50 5.93
C ILE A 68 3.37 -21.82 6.51
N PRO A 69 4.34 -21.39 5.69
CA PRO A 69 5.49 -20.64 6.19
C PRO A 69 5.09 -19.36 6.95
N TRP A 70 5.74 -19.10 8.09
CA TRP A 70 5.46 -17.90 8.89
C TRP A 70 5.49 -16.57 8.09
N PRO A 71 6.36 -16.35 7.07
CA PRO A 71 6.35 -15.10 6.32
C PRO A 71 5.04 -14.85 5.59
N GLN A 72 4.37 -15.91 5.17
CA GLN A 72 3.07 -15.83 4.48
C GLN A 72 1.94 -15.54 5.46
N LEU A 73 1.96 -16.15 6.65
CA LEU A 73 1.03 -15.79 7.74
C LEU A 73 1.20 -14.33 8.16
N ALA A 74 2.45 -13.87 8.30
CA ALA A 74 2.77 -12.48 8.59
C ALA A 74 2.30 -11.54 7.48
N ALA A 75 2.44 -11.94 6.21
CA ALA A 75 1.98 -11.16 5.06
C ALA A 75 0.47 -11.01 5.01
N ILE A 76 -0.29 -12.07 5.30
CA ILE A 76 -1.76 -12.02 5.41
C ILE A 76 -2.18 -11.08 6.53
N ASP A 77 -1.59 -11.24 7.73
CA ASP A 77 -1.84 -10.36 8.87
C ASP A 77 -1.54 -8.89 8.54
N GLN A 78 -0.38 -8.64 7.95
CA GLN A 78 0.03 -7.29 7.58
C GLN A 78 -0.90 -6.70 6.51
N TYR A 79 -1.31 -7.47 5.51
CA TYR A 79 -2.27 -7.02 4.51
C TYR A 79 -3.61 -6.64 5.14
N GLU A 80 -4.15 -7.46 6.04
CA GLU A 80 -5.37 -7.15 6.80
C GLU A 80 -5.25 -5.84 7.60
N ARG A 81 -4.10 -5.58 8.22
CA ARG A 81 -3.84 -4.29 8.88
C ARG A 81 -3.97 -3.12 7.93
N THR A 82 -3.44 -3.24 6.72
CA THR A 82 -3.55 -2.15 5.73
C THR A 82 -5.02 -1.86 5.38
N LEU A 83 -5.86 -2.90 5.28
CA LEU A 83 -7.29 -2.77 5.05
C LEU A 83 -8.01 -2.10 6.23
N SER A 84 -7.65 -2.48 7.45
CA SER A 84 -8.21 -1.93 8.69
C SER A 84 -7.79 -0.48 8.91
N SER A 85 -6.51 -0.14 8.71
CA SER A 85 -6.02 1.23 8.76
C SER A 85 -6.66 2.14 7.69
N ALA A 86 -7.07 1.59 6.55
CA ALA A 86 -7.79 2.34 5.52
C ALA A 86 -9.28 2.57 5.88
N ARG A 87 -9.87 1.69 6.71
CA ARG A 87 -11.30 1.70 7.06
C ARG A 87 -11.53 1.43 8.56
N PRO A 88 -10.96 2.24 9.48
CA PRO A 88 -10.96 1.92 10.90
C PRO A 88 -12.35 1.83 11.53
N LYS A 89 -13.33 2.58 10.99
CA LYS A 89 -14.71 2.58 11.49
C LYS A 89 -15.48 1.30 11.14
N THR A 90 -15.18 0.68 10.01
CA THR A 90 -15.89 -0.52 9.54
C THR A 90 -15.07 -1.80 9.69
N ARG A 91 -13.77 -1.69 9.93
CA ARG A 91 -12.84 -2.80 10.19
C ARG A 91 -12.03 -2.52 11.46
N PRO A 92 -12.67 -2.52 12.64
CA PRO A 92 -11.96 -2.38 13.90
C PRO A 92 -11.04 -3.59 14.15
N LEU A 93 -10.03 -3.42 15.01
CA LEU A 93 -9.25 -4.55 15.51
C LEU A 93 -10.15 -5.43 16.40
N LEU A 94 -10.21 -6.73 16.11
CA LEU A 94 -11.03 -7.67 16.87
C LEU A 94 -10.25 -8.35 17.99
N GLY A 95 -9.02 -8.75 17.70
CA GLY A 95 -8.08 -9.31 18.67
C GLY A 95 -7.19 -8.25 19.31
N GLN A 96 -6.19 -8.70 20.07
CA GLN A 96 -5.23 -7.82 20.74
C GLN A 96 -4.01 -7.57 19.87
N THR A 97 -3.59 -8.61 19.13
CA THR A 97 -2.28 -8.67 18.52
C THR A 97 -2.35 -8.73 17.01
N VAL A 98 -3.22 -9.58 16.42
CA VAL A 98 -3.35 -9.75 14.96
C VAL A 98 -4.32 -8.73 14.36
N GLY A 99 -4.04 -8.28 13.14
CA GLY A 99 -4.83 -7.31 12.37
C GLY A 99 -5.99 -7.91 11.61
N ILE A 100 -6.20 -9.22 11.73
CA ILE A 100 -7.23 -9.97 11.04
C ILE A 100 -8.63 -9.45 11.43
N PHE A 101 -9.42 -9.13 10.40
CA PHE A 101 -10.82 -8.78 10.57
C PHE A 101 -11.69 -9.67 9.70
N ILE A 102 -12.60 -10.40 10.34
CA ILE A 102 -13.60 -11.26 9.71
C ILE A 102 -14.97 -10.75 10.12
N GLU A 103 -15.88 -10.56 9.15
CA GLU A 103 -17.24 -10.14 9.43
C GLU A 103 -18.00 -11.20 10.23
N GLN A 104 -18.95 -10.78 11.06
CA GLN A 104 -19.67 -11.69 11.95
C GLN A 104 -20.46 -12.78 11.19
N ASP A 105 -21.05 -12.41 10.04
CA ASP A 105 -21.75 -13.33 9.16
C ASP A 105 -20.80 -14.33 8.46
N GLN A 106 -19.58 -13.89 8.15
CA GLN A 106 -18.56 -14.76 7.58
C GLN A 106 -18.02 -15.74 8.64
N TRP A 107 -17.83 -15.25 9.88
CA TRP A 107 -17.36 -16.06 11.01
C TRP A 107 -18.35 -17.16 11.37
N SER A 108 -19.59 -16.77 11.72
CA SER A 108 -20.62 -17.68 12.25
C SER A 108 -21.42 -18.43 11.17
N GLY A 109 -21.43 -17.90 9.94
CA GLY A 109 -22.27 -18.37 8.84
C GLY A 109 -23.45 -17.43 8.61
N LEU A 110 -23.74 -17.15 7.33
CA LEU A 110 -24.78 -16.18 6.93
C LEU A 110 -26.15 -16.53 7.52
N LEU A 111 -26.48 -17.82 7.58
CA LEU A 111 -27.76 -18.33 8.07
C LEU A 111 -27.74 -18.72 9.56
N ASN A 112 -26.63 -18.51 10.27
CA ASN A 112 -26.58 -18.81 11.70
C ASN A 112 -27.45 -17.81 12.48
N PRO A 113 -28.47 -18.27 13.23
CA PRO A 113 -29.30 -17.37 14.04
C PRO A 113 -28.53 -16.75 15.22
N ASN A 114 -27.50 -17.43 15.73
CA ASN A 114 -26.61 -16.90 16.74
C ASN A 114 -25.36 -16.31 16.08
N LYS A 115 -25.33 -14.99 15.91
CA LYS A 115 -24.18 -14.31 15.30
C LYS A 115 -22.94 -14.30 16.19
N ALA A 116 -23.10 -14.46 17.51
CA ALA A 116 -22.01 -14.54 18.48
C ALA A 116 -21.67 -15.99 18.83
N ASP A 117 -22.01 -16.95 17.96
CA ASP A 117 -21.71 -18.35 18.16
C ASP A 117 -20.19 -18.59 18.27
N VAL A 118 -19.82 -19.36 19.28
CA VAL A 118 -18.44 -19.79 19.57
C VAL A 118 -18.28 -21.30 19.44
N SER A 119 -19.35 -22.05 19.16
CA SER A 119 -19.29 -23.51 19.01
C SER A 119 -18.75 -23.87 17.62
N PRO A 120 -17.56 -24.49 17.50
CA PRO A 120 -16.99 -24.81 16.19
C PRO A 120 -17.88 -25.72 15.33
N LEU A 121 -18.61 -26.64 15.97
CA LEU A 121 -19.54 -27.55 15.27
C LEU A 121 -20.75 -26.80 14.69
N SER A 122 -21.35 -25.91 15.48
CA SER A 122 -22.50 -25.10 15.06
C SER A 122 -22.10 -24.11 13.97
N ILE A 123 -20.99 -23.39 14.15
CA ILE A 123 -20.43 -22.50 13.13
C ILE A 123 -20.21 -23.24 11.80
N ARG A 124 -19.61 -24.44 11.84
CA ARG A 124 -19.39 -25.25 10.64
C ARG A 124 -20.70 -25.69 9.98
N TRP A 125 -21.73 -26.05 10.76
CA TRP A 125 -23.05 -26.42 10.25
C TRP A 125 -23.66 -25.30 9.39
N PHE A 126 -23.46 -24.04 9.78
CA PHE A 126 -23.93 -22.87 9.03
C PHE A 126 -22.94 -22.36 7.98
N ASN A 127 -21.94 -23.16 7.61
CA ASN A 127 -20.86 -22.79 6.68
C ASN A 127 -20.06 -21.55 7.09
N GLY A 128 -20.00 -21.24 8.38
CA GLY A 128 -19.11 -20.23 8.92
C GLY A 128 -17.64 -20.66 8.88
N ILE A 129 -16.74 -19.69 8.72
CA ILE A 129 -15.30 -19.95 8.67
C ILE A 129 -14.64 -20.02 10.05
N GLY A 130 -15.34 -19.67 11.12
CA GLY A 130 -14.82 -19.73 12.48
C GLY A 130 -14.31 -21.13 12.83
N ARG A 131 -13.11 -21.17 13.42
CA ARG A 131 -12.42 -22.40 13.83
C ARG A 131 -11.72 -22.14 15.15
N ASP A 132 -11.80 -23.14 16.03
CA ASP A 132 -10.97 -23.23 17.23
C ASP A 132 -9.55 -23.59 16.76
N GLY A 133 -8.65 -22.62 16.83
CA GLY A 133 -7.25 -22.82 16.46
C GLY A 133 -6.37 -23.18 17.65
N ASN A 134 -6.72 -22.70 18.83
CA ASN A 134 -5.89 -22.86 20.02
C ASN A 134 -6.16 -24.18 20.79
N GLY A 135 -7.27 -24.86 20.48
CA GLY A 135 -7.69 -26.14 21.04
C GLY A 135 -8.47 -26.07 22.36
N ASP A 136 -9.01 -24.92 22.75
CA ASP A 136 -9.77 -24.72 23.99
C ASP A 136 -11.26 -25.12 23.88
N GLY A 137 -11.70 -25.53 22.70
CA GLY A 137 -13.07 -25.93 22.39
C GLY A 137 -13.97 -24.80 21.89
N LEU A 138 -13.45 -23.57 21.82
CA LEU A 138 -14.18 -22.38 21.39
C LEU A 138 -13.56 -21.78 20.12
N ALA A 139 -14.41 -21.29 19.22
CA ALA A 139 -14.00 -20.50 18.06
C ALA A 139 -14.36 -19.03 18.32
N GLU A 140 -13.43 -18.27 18.88
CA GLU A 140 -13.67 -16.89 19.28
C GLU A 140 -13.15 -15.86 18.26
N ARG A 141 -14.04 -14.99 17.78
CA ARG A 141 -13.69 -13.90 16.85
C ARG A 141 -12.83 -12.79 17.48
N THR A 142 -12.56 -12.88 18.78
CA THR A 142 -11.68 -11.97 19.54
C THR A 142 -10.36 -12.62 19.92
N ASN A 143 -10.18 -13.91 19.64
CA ASN A 143 -8.94 -14.64 19.92
C ASN A 143 -8.02 -14.53 18.70
N ASP A 144 -6.80 -14.03 18.92
CA ASP A 144 -5.83 -13.79 17.85
C ASP A 144 -5.44 -15.08 17.10
N PHE A 145 -5.38 -16.21 17.82
CA PHE A 145 -4.99 -17.49 17.25
C PHE A 145 -6.10 -18.06 16.37
N ASP A 146 -7.35 -18.03 16.86
CA ASP A 146 -8.52 -18.51 16.12
C ASP A 146 -8.76 -17.69 14.86
N LEU A 147 -8.62 -16.36 14.94
CA LEU A 147 -8.76 -15.46 13.80
C LEU A 147 -7.80 -15.82 12.66
N LEU A 148 -6.51 -15.95 12.98
CA LEU A 148 -5.50 -16.26 11.96
C LEU A 148 -5.60 -17.72 11.50
N TYR A 149 -5.91 -18.66 12.40
CA TYR A 149 -6.13 -20.06 12.06
C TYR A 149 -7.33 -20.25 11.13
N ALA A 150 -8.42 -19.52 11.34
CA ALA A 150 -9.61 -19.56 10.48
C ALA A 150 -9.28 -19.17 9.03
N ILE A 151 -8.52 -18.09 8.83
CA ILE A 151 -8.08 -17.67 7.49
C ILE A 151 -7.10 -18.68 6.89
N ALA A 152 -6.09 -19.11 7.66
CA ALA A 152 -5.12 -20.11 7.21
C ALA A 152 -5.83 -21.40 6.76
N SER A 153 -6.75 -21.90 7.57
CA SER A 153 -7.57 -23.09 7.27
C SER A 153 -8.44 -22.89 6.03
N LYS A 154 -8.94 -21.68 5.78
CA LYS A 154 -9.74 -21.38 4.59
C LYS A 154 -8.88 -21.40 3.33
N ILE A 155 -7.69 -20.82 3.38
CA ILE A 155 -6.74 -20.77 2.25
C ILE A 155 -6.24 -22.20 1.91
N LEU A 156 -5.95 -23.01 2.92
CA LEU A 156 -5.45 -24.38 2.76
C LEU A 156 -6.42 -25.36 2.10
N GLN A 157 -7.69 -25.01 1.95
CA GLN A 157 -8.69 -25.86 1.27
C GLN A 157 -8.29 -26.18 -0.18
N HIS A 158 -7.43 -25.37 -0.78
CA HIS A 158 -6.96 -25.54 -2.15
C HIS A 158 -5.65 -26.31 -2.27
N GLY A 159 -4.89 -26.47 -1.17
CA GLY A 159 -3.59 -27.12 -1.15
C GLY A 159 -2.52 -26.28 -0.45
N THR A 160 -1.28 -26.76 -0.48
CA THR A 160 -0.14 -26.18 0.24
C THR A 160 0.93 -25.61 -0.69
N THR A 161 0.80 -25.77 -2.01
CA THR A 161 1.74 -25.19 -2.98
C THR A 161 1.55 -23.68 -3.10
N GLU A 162 2.54 -22.96 -3.62
CA GLU A 162 2.42 -21.50 -3.80
C GLU A 162 1.22 -21.12 -4.68
N ASP A 163 0.94 -21.90 -5.73
CA ASP A 163 -0.21 -21.70 -6.62
C ASP A 163 -1.54 -22.00 -5.91
N ASP A 164 -1.62 -23.08 -5.13
CA ASP A 164 -2.82 -23.41 -4.36
C ASP A 164 -3.15 -22.34 -3.32
N LEU A 165 -2.12 -21.84 -2.63
CA LEU A 165 -2.29 -20.78 -1.65
C LEU A 165 -2.71 -19.46 -2.33
N ALA A 166 -2.22 -19.19 -3.54
CA ALA A 166 -2.68 -18.05 -4.33
C ALA A 166 -4.16 -18.18 -4.72
N ILE A 167 -4.63 -19.38 -5.08
CA ILE A 167 -6.05 -19.68 -5.32
C ILE A 167 -6.86 -19.46 -4.04
N GLY A 168 -6.42 -20.00 -2.91
CA GLY A 168 -7.11 -19.83 -1.62
C GLY A 168 -7.21 -18.37 -1.18
N LEU A 169 -6.17 -17.56 -1.42
CA LEU A 169 -6.20 -16.12 -1.21
C LEU A 169 -7.19 -15.43 -2.15
N TRP A 170 -7.24 -15.82 -3.43
CA TRP A 170 -8.19 -15.24 -4.38
C TRP A 170 -9.64 -15.59 -4.01
N GLU A 171 -9.93 -16.83 -3.63
CA GLU A 171 -11.26 -17.28 -3.17
C GLU A 171 -11.68 -16.59 -1.86
N TYR A 172 -10.72 -16.20 -1.01
CA TYR A 172 -11.04 -15.44 0.19
C TYR A 172 -11.30 -13.96 -0.12
N TYR A 173 -10.38 -13.29 -0.84
CA TYR A 173 -10.41 -11.84 -1.06
C TYR A 173 -11.21 -11.39 -2.29
N HIS A 174 -11.42 -12.28 -3.25
CA HIS A 174 -12.00 -12.02 -4.58
C HIS A 174 -11.32 -10.86 -5.32
N ASN A 175 -10.00 -10.71 -5.13
CA ASN A 175 -9.22 -9.61 -5.67
C ASN A 175 -7.77 -10.03 -5.96
N SER A 176 -7.38 -10.00 -7.24
CA SER A 176 -6.03 -10.34 -7.68
C SER A 176 -4.95 -9.42 -7.11
N ARG A 177 -5.27 -8.15 -6.82
CA ARG A 177 -4.34 -7.23 -6.16
C ARG A 177 -4.03 -7.68 -4.74
N SER A 178 -5.01 -8.24 -4.00
CA SER A 178 -4.78 -8.76 -2.66
C SER A 178 -3.77 -9.91 -2.68
N VAL A 179 -3.92 -10.84 -3.62
CA VAL A 179 -2.96 -11.94 -3.82
C VAL A 179 -1.56 -11.40 -4.11
N GLN A 180 -1.44 -10.46 -5.07
CA GLN A 180 -0.17 -9.84 -5.42
C GLN A 180 0.49 -9.15 -4.21
N ARG A 181 -0.28 -8.38 -3.42
CA ARG A 181 0.22 -7.65 -2.24
C ARG A 181 0.71 -8.60 -1.17
N ILE A 182 -0.03 -9.67 -0.89
CA ILE A 182 0.36 -10.68 0.09
C ILE A 182 1.64 -11.37 -0.37
N GLN A 183 1.75 -11.80 -1.63
CA GLN A 183 2.98 -12.40 -2.18
C GLN A 183 4.19 -11.44 -2.08
N GLN A 184 3.98 -10.16 -2.35
CA GLN A 184 5.01 -9.13 -2.19
C GLN A 184 5.46 -8.98 -0.72
N PHE A 185 4.52 -8.95 0.21
CA PHE A 185 4.81 -8.87 1.65
C PHE A 185 5.54 -10.13 2.13
N THR A 186 5.13 -11.31 1.65
CA THR A 186 5.82 -12.59 1.91
C THR A 186 7.29 -12.50 1.52
N ARG A 187 7.60 -12.05 0.29
CA ARG A 187 8.98 -11.90 -0.19
C ARG A 187 9.81 -10.92 0.64
N ILE A 188 9.19 -9.83 1.12
CA ILE A 188 9.88 -8.88 2.00
C ILE A 188 10.23 -9.57 3.33
N TYR A 189 9.29 -10.28 3.94
CA TYR A 189 9.53 -11.00 5.20
C TYR A 189 10.54 -12.15 5.05
N GLU A 190 10.50 -12.89 3.94
CA GLU A 190 11.48 -13.93 3.62
C GLU A 190 12.90 -13.36 3.48
N ALA A 191 13.04 -12.23 2.79
CA ALA A 191 14.35 -11.61 2.54
C ALA A 191 15.04 -11.12 3.81
N PHE A 192 14.28 -10.64 4.81
CA PHE A 192 14.86 -10.05 6.03
C PHE A 192 14.69 -10.90 7.28
N GLY A 193 13.83 -11.93 7.28
CA GLY A 193 13.68 -12.87 8.39
C GLY A 193 13.13 -12.29 9.69
N ARG A 194 12.53 -11.09 9.66
CA ARG A 194 12.02 -10.37 10.85
C ARG A 194 10.79 -9.52 10.53
N LEU A 195 10.03 -9.12 11.55
CA LEU A 195 8.76 -8.38 11.40
C LEU A 195 8.91 -6.84 11.43
N ASP A 196 9.97 -6.33 12.05
CA ASP A 196 10.18 -4.91 12.31
C ASP A 196 10.85 -4.20 11.12
N LEU A 197 10.11 -4.09 10.02
CA LEU A 197 10.58 -3.60 8.72
C LEU A 197 9.92 -2.26 8.33
N PHE A 198 9.80 -1.35 9.29
CA PHE A 198 9.11 -0.05 9.13
C PHE A 198 10.05 1.16 9.27
N GLU A 199 11.36 0.92 9.22
CA GLU A 199 12.35 1.98 9.20
C GLU A 199 12.33 2.73 7.86
N HIS A 200 12.74 3.99 7.90
CA HIS A 200 12.77 4.85 6.73
C HIS A 200 14.11 5.58 6.59
N ALA A 201 14.42 6.01 5.37
CA ALA A 201 15.61 6.80 5.05
C ALA A 201 15.25 8.00 4.16
N PHE A 202 16.04 9.06 4.21
CA PHE A 202 15.90 10.17 3.27
C PHE A 202 16.38 9.71 1.87
N PRO A 203 15.70 10.05 0.77
CA PRO A 203 16.01 9.48 -0.56
C PRO A 203 17.31 10.01 -1.17
N LEU A 204 17.88 11.09 -0.65
CA LEU A 204 19.20 11.61 -1.06
C LEU A 204 20.18 11.48 0.12
N PRO A 205 21.50 11.43 -0.11
CA PRO A 205 22.46 11.36 0.99
C PRO A 205 22.54 12.72 1.69
N VAL A 206 22.25 12.74 2.99
CA VAL A 206 22.29 13.97 3.80
C VAL A 206 23.68 14.61 3.78
N GLY A 207 23.73 15.95 3.84
CA GLY A 207 24.98 16.72 3.77
C GLY A 207 25.46 17.06 2.35
N ASN A 208 24.82 16.54 1.30
CA ASN A 208 25.05 16.98 -0.07
C ASN A 208 24.26 18.26 -0.42
N ASN A 209 24.63 18.90 -1.53
CA ASN A 209 23.90 20.05 -2.04
C ASN A 209 22.60 19.62 -2.73
N TYR A 210 21.48 19.84 -2.06
CA TYR A 210 20.14 19.68 -2.61
C TYR A 210 19.18 20.72 -2.01
N SER A 211 18.07 20.98 -2.69
CA SER A 211 17.01 21.86 -2.19
C SER A 211 15.63 21.31 -2.51
N TYR A 212 14.69 21.48 -1.59
CA TYR A 212 13.31 21.07 -1.78
C TYR A 212 12.37 21.91 -0.90
N LYS A 213 11.15 22.10 -1.39
CA LYS A 213 10.05 22.78 -0.69
C LYS A 213 8.76 22.01 -0.98
N SER A 214 7.72 22.21 -0.17
CA SER A 214 6.41 21.66 -0.54
C SER A 214 6.01 22.26 -1.89
N THR A 215 5.83 21.36 -2.86
CA THR A 215 5.42 21.68 -4.23
C THR A 215 4.15 20.92 -4.59
N TRP A 216 3.50 20.35 -3.58
CA TRP A 216 2.25 19.61 -3.70
C TRP A 216 1.16 20.48 -4.31
N GLY A 217 0.43 19.94 -5.28
CA GLY A 217 -0.66 20.65 -5.94
C GLY A 217 -0.23 21.72 -6.95
N ASN A 218 1.05 22.06 -7.06
CA ASN A 218 1.55 23.02 -8.06
C ASN A 218 1.19 22.58 -9.49
N ALA A 219 0.92 23.54 -10.37
CA ALA A 219 0.62 23.23 -11.77
C ALA A 219 1.84 22.60 -12.46
N ARG A 220 1.61 21.56 -13.27
CA ARG A 220 2.60 21.00 -14.20
C ARG A 220 2.32 21.49 -15.62
N SER A 221 3.35 21.99 -16.30
CA SER A 221 3.24 22.62 -17.61
C SER A 221 3.21 21.63 -18.78
N TRP A 222 3.69 20.40 -18.59
CA TRP A 222 3.78 19.39 -19.64
C TRP A 222 2.68 18.32 -19.53
N GLY A 223 1.96 18.09 -20.63
CA GLY A 223 0.91 17.07 -20.73
C GLY A 223 -0.48 17.49 -20.22
N GLY A 224 -0.79 18.78 -20.26
CA GLY A 224 -2.12 19.33 -19.91
C GLY A 224 -2.22 19.84 -18.48
N ARG A 225 -3.45 20.11 -18.02
CA ARG A 225 -3.74 20.57 -16.65
C ARG A 225 -3.55 19.43 -15.66
N ARG A 226 -2.38 19.35 -15.04
CA ARG A 226 -2.09 18.39 -13.96
C ARG A 226 -1.59 19.10 -12.72
N SER A 227 -1.95 18.58 -11.56
CA SER A 227 -1.35 18.92 -10.27
C SER A 227 -0.08 18.12 -10.04
N HIS A 228 0.85 18.69 -9.30
CA HIS A 228 2.04 18.01 -8.85
C HIS A 228 1.72 17.10 -7.66
N GLU A 229 1.73 15.78 -7.92
CA GLU A 229 1.47 14.73 -6.94
C GLU A 229 2.77 14.20 -6.31
N GLY A 230 3.59 15.11 -5.79
CA GLY A 230 4.86 14.75 -5.16
C GLY A 230 5.64 15.96 -4.66
N THR A 231 6.92 15.74 -4.39
CA THR A 231 7.90 16.78 -4.08
C THR A 231 9.13 16.61 -4.95
N ASP A 232 9.60 17.72 -5.53
CA ASP A 232 10.82 17.74 -6.34
C ASP A 232 12.02 18.12 -5.45
N LEU A 233 13.02 17.25 -5.40
CA LEU A 233 14.29 17.46 -4.73
C LEU A 233 15.35 17.81 -5.76
N PHE A 234 15.64 19.10 -5.90
CA PHE A 234 16.64 19.60 -6.85
C PHE A 234 18.04 19.27 -6.36
N ALA A 235 18.81 18.59 -7.20
CA ALA A 235 20.16 18.13 -6.90
C ALA A 235 20.95 17.94 -8.20
N GLY A 236 22.29 17.91 -8.11
CA GLY A 236 23.15 17.69 -9.27
C GLY A 236 22.93 16.33 -9.93
N TYR A 237 23.22 16.24 -11.24
CA TYR A 237 23.24 14.98 -11.96
C TYR A 237 24.13 13.95 -11.27
N GLY A 238 23.70 12.69 -11.27
CA GLY A 238 24.52 11.60 -10.76
C GLY A 238 24.55 11.49 -9.23
N LEU A 239 23.87 12.37 -8.47
CA LEU A 239 23.69 12.16 -7.04
C LEU A 239 22.91 10.86 -6.81
N SER A 240 23.39 9.99 -5.93
CA SER A 240 22.73 8.70 -5.66
C SER A 240 21.33 8.92 -5.06
N VAL A 241 20.35 8.16 -5.56
CA VAL A 241 19.00 8.07 -5.01
C VAL A 241 18.90 6.76 -4.23
N LYS A 242 18.39 6.82 -3.01
CA LYS A 242 18.23 5.70 -2.08
C LYS A 242 16.75 5.32 -1.92
N SER A 243 16.46 4.05 -1.66
CA SER A 243 15.13 3.62 -1.21
C SER A 243 14.81 4.26 0.14
N THR A 244 13.61 4.79 0.29
CA THR A 244 13.12 5.39 1.53
C THR A 244 12.58 4.38 2.53
N CYS A 245 12.34 3.13 2.12
CA CYS A 245 11.67 2.11 2.93
C CYS A 245 12.19 0.70 2.62
N TYR A 246 11.80 -0.26 3.47
CA TYR A 246 11.79 -1.66 3.08
C TYR A 246 10.66 -1.89 2.08
N GLY A 247 10.92 -2.61 1.02
CA GLY A 247 9.89 -2.84 0.02
C GLY A 247 10.33 -3.70 -1.13
N ILE A 248 9.46 -3.85 -2.12
CA ILE A 248 9.71 -4.58 -3.35
C ILE A 248 9.52 -3.67 -4.55
N ILE A 249 10.42 -3.76 -5.53
CA ILE A 249 10.32 -2.99 -6.78
C ILE A 249 9.16 -3.55 -7.60
N GLU A 250 8.11 -2.76 -7.79
CA GLU A 250 6.98 -3.13 -8.65
C GLU A 250 7.28 -2.81 -10.10
N VAL A 251 7.91 -1.66 -10.33
CA VAL A 251 8.17 -1.17 -11.67
C VAL A 251 9.53 -0.51 -11.74
N LYS A 252 10.26 -0.82 -12.80
CA LYS A 252 11.52 -0.18 -13.20
C LYS A 252 11.45 0.06 -14.70
N GLY A 253 11.56 1.31 -15.15
CA GLY A 253 11.53 1.57 -16.59
C GLY A 253 11.16 3.00 -16.97
N TRP A 254 10.82 3.18 -18.24
CA TRP A 254 10.47 4.47 -18.81
C TRP A 254 8.96 4.74 -18.75
N ASN A 255 8.57 5.98 -18.43
CA ASN A 255 7.30 6.53 -18.92
C ASN A 255 7.48 7.96 -19.44
N PRO A 256 6.58 8.48 -20.29
CA PRO A 256 6.76 9.81 -20.89
C PRO A 256 6.80 10.96 -19.89
N PHE A 257 6.18 10.84 -18.71
CA PHE A 257 6.07 11.91 -17.73
C PHE A 257 7.27 11.96 -16.78
N GLY A 258 7.57 10.86 -16.12
CA GLY A 258 8.64 10.69 -15.14
C GLY A 258 9.95 10.17 -15.71
N GLY A 259 10.05 9.90 -17.02
CA GLY A 259 11.26 9.38 -17.63
C GLY A 259 11.66 8.03 -17.06
N TRP A 260 12.93 7.87 -16.72
CA TRP A 260 13.40 6.71 -15.96
C TRP A 260 12.91 6.79 -14.52
N ARG A 261 12.14 5.80 -14.12
CA ARG A 261 11.48 5.75 -12.82
C ARG A 261 11.51 4.37 -12.19
N ILE A 262 11.46 4.37 -10.87
CA ILE A 262 11.32 3.16 -10.06
C ILE A 262 10.12 3.34 -9.12
N GLY A 263 9.39 2.26 -8.91
CA GLY A 263 8.24 2.19 -8.02
C GLY A 263 8.44 1.08 -7.01
N ILE A 264 8.36 1.39 -5.72
CA ILE A 264 8.61 0.45 -4.62
C ILE A 264 7.36 0.37 -3.74
N ARG A 265 6.91 -0.84 -3.43
CA ARG A 265 5.80 -1.10 -2.50
C ARG A 265 6.34 -1.46 -1.12
N ASP A 266 5.91 -0.76 -0.08
CA ASP A 266 6.24 -1.08 1.32
C ASP A 266 5.16 -1.99 1.99
N LEU A 267 5.42 -2.40 3.24
CA LEU A 267 4.50 -3.21 4.04
C LEU A 267 3.24 -2.46 4.53
N ASN A 268 3.21 -1.13 4.45
CA ASN A 268 2.02 -0.32 4.73
C ASN A 268 1.12 -0.16 3.49
N ASN A 269 1.46 -0.85 2.40
CA ASN A 269 0.83 -0.75 1.09
C ASN A 269 0.97 0.67 0.47
N TYR A 270 2.04 1.39 0.79
CA TYR A 270 2.44 2.62 0.14
C TYR A 270 3.32 2.35 -1.08
N TYR A 271 2.99 3.03 -2.17
CA TYR A 271 3.80 3.08 -3.38
C TYR A 271 4.72 4.29 -3.30
N HIS A 272 6.02 4.05 -3.30
CA HIS A 272 7.06 5.06 -3.33
C HIS A 272 7.54 5.21 -4.78
N TYR A 273 7.34 6.39 -5.34
CA TYR A 273 7.61 6.70 -6.74
C TYR A 273 8.84 7.61 -6.85
N TYR A 274 9.85 7.18 -7.60
CA TYR A 274 11.06 7.95 -7.86
C TYR A 274 11.20 8.12 -9.36
N ALA A 275 11.28 9.36 -9.82
CA ALA A 275 11.31 9.69 -11.24
C ALA A 275 12.43 10.66 -11.59
N HIS A 276 12.57 10.88 -12.90
CA HIS A 276 13.57 11.71 -13.55
C HIS A 276 15.00 11.21 -13.37
N LEU A 277 15.17 9.91 -13.11
CA LEU A 277 16.48 9.32 -12.88
C LEU A 277 17.35 9.40 -14.14
N SER A 278 18.66 9.51 -13.99
CA SER A 278 19.61 9.39 -15.10
C SER A 278 19.88 7.91 -15.46
N GLY A 279 19.74 7.02 -14.49
CA GLY A 279 19.87 5.58 -14.63
C GLY A 279 19.53 4.85 -13.32
N PHE A 280 19.64 3.52 -13.34
CA PHE A 280 19.33 2.64 -12.22
C PHE A 280 20.54 1.81 -11.82
N ASP A 281 20.58 1.37 -10.57
CA ASP A 281 21.48 0.28 -10.20
C ASP A 281 21.17 -0.96 -11.08
N LYS A 282 22.23 -1.59 -11.61
CA LYS A 282 22.13 -2.69 -12.58
C LYS A 282 21.67 -3.99 -11.92
N SER A 283 21.88 -4.14 -10.61
CA SER A 283 21.48 -5.33 -9.85
C SER A 283 19.98 -5.39 -9.58
N LEU A 284 19.26 -4.27 -9.76
CA LEU A 284 17.84 -4.16 -9.44
C LEU A 284 16.94 -4.50 -10.63
N ALA A 285 15.85 -5.23 -10.38
CA ALA A 285 14.77 -5.48 -11.35
C ALA A 285 13.40 -5.41 -10.66
N ALA A 286 12.32 -5.50 -11.43
CA ALA A 286 11.00 -5.72 -10.83
C ALA A 286 11.00 -7.04 -10.06
N GLY A 287 10.43 -7.05 -8.86
CA GLY A 287 10.47 -8.17 -7.92
C GLY A 287 11.65 -8.17 -6.95
N THR A 288 12.66 -7.30 -7.14
CA THR A 288 13.78 -7.21 -6.19
C THR A 288 13.32 -6.53 -4.89
N VAL A 289 13.65 -7.15 -3.75
CA VAL A 289 13.45 -6.57 -2.42
C VAL A 289 14.57 -5.58 -2.10
N VAL A 290 14.21 -4.44 -1.52
CA VAL A 290 15.12 -3.36 -1.15
C VAL A 290 14.94 -2.96 0.31
N LYS A 291 15.96 -2.35 0.89
CA LYS A 291 15.94 -1.81 2.26
C LYS A 291 16.15 -0.28 2.28
N PRO A 292 15.76 0.42 3.36
CA PRO A 292 16.01 1.85 3.49
C PRO A 292 17.50 2.16 3.32
N GLY A 293 17.81 3.22 2.58
CA GLY A 293 19.18 3.66 2.33
C GLY A 293 19.91 2.92 1.19
N GLN A 294 19.35 1.82 0.67
CA GLN A 294 19.92 1.13 -0.49
C GLN A 294 19.85 2.01 -1.74
N VAL A 295 20.97 2.15 -2.46
CA VAL A 295 21.01 2.90 -3.72
C VAL A 295 20.15 2.20 -4.78
N ILE A 296 19.26 2.96 -5.42
CA ILE A 296 18.33 2.47 -6.46
C ILE A 296 18.56 3.10 -7.83
N GLY A 297 19.30 4.20 -7.88
CA GLY A 297 19.63 4.90 -9.11
C GLY A 297 20.28 6.24 -8.82
N TRP A 298 20.22 7.15 -9.79
CA TRP A 298 20.86 8.46 -9.68
C TRP A 298 19.97 9.57 -10.22
N VAL A 299 20.09 10.75 -9.62
CA VAL A 299 19.40 11.97 -10.03
C VAL A 299 19.72 12.28 -11.50
N GLY A 300 18.70 12.72 -12.23
CA GLY A 300 18.82 13.12 -13.63
C GLY A 300 17.78 14.16 -14.00
N SER A 301 17.48 14.23 -15.30
CA SER A 301 16.49 15.12 -15.90
C SER A 301 15.67 14.41 -16.97
N SER A 302 15.47 13.09 -16.79
CA SER A 302 14.83 12.28 -17.81
C SER A 302 13.31 12.42 -17.80
N GLY A 303 12.70 12.50 -18.98
CA GLY A 303 11.23 12.57 -19.13
C GLY A 303 10.77 13.60 -20.16
N TYR A 304 9.46 13.85 -20.15
CA TYR A 304 8.74 14.73 -21.09
C TYR A 304 8.96 14.38 -22.56
N GLY A 305 8.90 13.08 -22.91
CA GLY A 305 9.07 12.64 -24.27
C GLY A 305 9.22 11.13 -24.48
N LYS A 306 9.80 10.76 -25.63
CA LYS A 306 10.12 9.38 -25.99
C LYS A 306 11.23 8.82 -25.08
N PRO A 307 11.36 7.48 -24.96
CA PRO A 307 12.44 6.84 -24.20
C PRO A 307 13.81 7.48 -24.44
N GLY A 308 14.50 7.83 -23.35
CA GLY A 308 15.82 8.48 -23.39
C GLY A 308 15.81 10.01 -23.46
N THR A 309 14.65 10.67 -23.49
CA THR A 309 14.58 12.15 -23.45
C THR A 309 15.17 12.67 -22.14
N GLN A 310 16.12 13.60 -22.18
CA GLN A 310 16.75 14.23 -21.02
C GLN A 310 16.98 15.73 -21.26
N GLY A 311 17.21 16.51 -20.20
CA GLY A 311 17.65 17.92 -20.28
C GLY A 311 16.53 18.95 -20.51
N LYS A 312 15.25 18.55 -20.46
CA LYS A 312 14.11 19.46 -20.65
C LYS A 312 13.78 20.32 -19.42
N PHE A 313 14.41 20.03 -18.29
CA PHE A 313 14.21 20.70 -17.01
C PHE A 313 15.46 20.50 -16.13
N PRO A 314 15.66 21.33 -15.09
CA PRO A 314 16.79 21.18 -14.18
C PRO A 314 16.82 19.78 -13.54
N PRO A 315 18.01 19.23 -13.23
CA PRO A 315 18.11 17.92 -12.61
C PRO A 315 17.46 17.92 -11.22
N HIS A 316 16.62 16.92 -10.97
CA HIS A 316 15.95 16.73 -9.70
C HIS A 316 15.46 15.28 -9.58
N LEU A 317 15.26 14.85 -8.34
CA LEU A 317 14.46 13.67 -8.02
C LEU A 317 13.02 14.13 -7.83
N HIS A 318 12.10 13.64 -8.66
CA HIS A 318 10.69 13.71 -8.31
C HIS A 318 10.34 12.51 -7.42
N TYR A 319 9.89 12.79 -6.21
CA TYR A 319 9.46 11.79 -5.25
C TYR A 319 7.96 11.92 -4.97
N GLY A 320 7.21 10.84 -5.19
CA GLY A 320 5.79 10.73 -4.91
C GLY A 320 5.50 9.57 -3.97
N ILE A 321 4.40 9.68 -3.21
CA ILE A 321 3.91 8.59 -2.37
C ILE A 321 2.41 8.42 -2.56
N TYR A 322 1.98 7.17 -2.70
CA TYR A 322 0.59 6.83 -2.99
C TYR A 322 0.12 5.75 -2.03
N ARG A 323 -1.05 5.96 -1.45
CA ARG A 323 -1.71 4.98 -0.59
C ARG A 323 -2.70 4.18 -1.41
N ASP A 324 -2.60 2.86 -1.33
CA ASP A 324 -3.60 1.96 -1.91
C ASP A 324 -4.75 1.77 -0.91
N ARG A 325 -5.99 1.98 -1.36
CA ARG A 325 -7.23 1.71 -0.60
C ARG A 325 -7.99 0.49 -1.12
N GLY A 326 -7.34 -0.37 -1.91
CA GLY A 326 -7.86 -1.62 -2.47
C GLY A 326 -8.53 -1.47 -3.85
N LEU A 327 -9.02 -0.28 -4.20
CA LEU A 327 -9.66 0.02 -5.49
C LEU A 327 -8.89 1.06 -6.31
N ILE A 328 -8.33 2.06 -5.63
CA ILE A 328 -7.60 3.18 -6.23
C ILE A 328 -6.36 3.51 -5.40
N GLU A 329 -5.35 4.04 -6.07
CA GLU A 329 -4.21 4.66 -5.41
C GLU A 329 -4.45 6.16 -5.30
N TRP A 330 -4.21 6.71 -4.13
CA TRP A 330 -4.33 8.14 -3.86
C TRP A 330 -2.98 8.71 -3.46
N SER A 331 -2.52 9.73 -4.18
CA SER A 331 -1.29 10.46 -3.88
C SER A 331 -1.48 11.43 -2.71
N PHE A 332 -0.51 11.56 -1.80
CA PHE A 332 -0.54 12.57 -0.74
C PHE A 332 0.80 13.30 -0.60
N ASP A 333 0.82 14.48 0.04
CA ASP A 333 2.01 15.32 0.14
C ASP A 333 3.17 14.58 0.84
N PRO A 334 4.27 14.25 0.14
CA PRO A 334 5.40 13.59 0.76
C PRO A 334 6.30 14.54 1.54
N TYR A 335 6.14 15.87 1.41
CA TYR A 335 7.04 16.85 2.01
C TYR A 335 7.21 16.71 3.53
N PRO A 336 6.14 16.52 4.34
CA PRO A 336 6.29 16.33 5.79
C PRO A 336 7.12 15.09 6.14
N LEU A 337 6.92 13.98 5.42
CA LEU A 337 7.69 12.75 5.59
C LEU A 337 9.16 12.95 5.24
N LEU A 338 9.44 13.61 4.11
CA LEU A 338 10.80 13.95 3.69
C LEU A 338 11.54 14.79 4.74
N LYS A 339 10.88 15.82 5.31
CA LYS A 339 11.45 16.63 6.41
C LYS A 339 11.74 15.76 7.65
N ALA A 340 10.85 14.84 8.00
CA ALA A 340 11.01 13.97 9.16
C ALA A 340 12.21 13.02 8.97
N TRP A 341 12.29 12.34 7.82
CA TRP A 341 13.37 11.41 7.52
C TRP A 341 14.73 12.10 7.38
N GLU A 342 14.79 13.29 6.77
CA GLU A 342 16.01 14.09 6.71
C GLU A 342 16.54 14.43 8.12
N ARG A 343 15.66 14.93 9.00
CA ARG A 343 16.05 15.30 10.38
C ARG A 343 16.53 14.10 11.18
N GLU A 344 15.86 12.96 11.02
CA GLU A 344 16.23 11.72 11.71
C GLU A 344 17.60 11.22 11.24
N GLU A 345 17.85 11.20 9.94
CA GLU A 345 19.14 10.77 9.39
C GLU A 345 20.28 11.70 9.81
N LEU A 346 20.05 13.03 9.81
CA LEU A 346 21.01 14.02 10.32
C LEU A 346 21.33 13.86 11.81
N ARG A 347 20.36 13.40 12.62
CA ARG A 347 20.59 13.13 14.05
C ARG A 347 21.43 11.88 14.26
N ARG A 348 21.25 10.86 13.42
CA ARG A 348 22.04 9.61 13.48
C ARG A 348 23.48 9.77 12.99
N SER A 349 23.74 10.77 12.15
CA SER A 349 25.08 11.08 11.63
C SER A 349 25.92 12.00 12.53
N ARG A 350 25.34 12.51 13.62
CA ARG A 350 26.02 13.29 14.65
C ARG A 350 26.34 12.39 15.83
#